data_AF-A0A1E1WT67-F1
#
_entry.id   AF-A0A1E1WT67-F1
#
_cell.length_a   1.000
_cell.length_b   1.000
_cell.length_c   1.000
_cell.angle_alpha   90.00
_cell.angle_beta   90.00
_cell.angle_gamma   90.00
#
_symmetry.space_group_name_H-M   'P 1'
#
loop_
_entity.id
_entity.type
_entity.pdbx_description
1 polymer ?
#
loop_
_entity_poly.entity_id
_entity_poly.type
_entity_poly.pdbx_seq_one_letter_code
_entity_poly.pdbx_strand_id
1 'polypeptide(L)'
;RNRLLSSTVALQEKLLNILNMESDTEPVRNMLADTLDCFIGVTEGVHEVGTMDEQFMMLMGALEKIPGIIFKYHNYPGVVLPSINLLTKSTKRMLNSVQPQNVTKFLEICNTTFEVYMRWNQGKISSIPQDAEEEAYEDICALM
;
A
#
# COMPACT_ATOMS: atom_id res chain seq x y z
N ARG A 1 18.82 13.12 4.30
CA ARG A 1 18.14 13.50 3.04
C ARG A 1 18.57 12.63 1.86
N ASN A 2 19.80 12.77 1.31
CA ASN A 2 20.22 12.00 0.11
C ASN A 2 20.16 10.47 0.27
N ARG A 3 20.52 9.94 1.45
CA ARG A 3 20.43 8.50 1.73
C ARG A 3 18.99 7.98 1.73
N LEU A 4 18.04 8.71 2.31
CA LEU A 4 16.64 8.32 2.34
C LEU A 4 16.05 8.29 0.93
N LEU A 5 16.28 9.35 0.15
CA LEU A 5 15.89 9.43 -1.25
C LEU A 5 16.44 8.23 -2.06
N SER A 6 17.74 7.95 -1.96
CA SER A 6 18.35 6.81 -2.67
C SER A 6 17.79 5.45 -2.20
N SER A 7 17.54 5.29 -0.90
CA SER A 7 16.95 4.08 -0.35
C SER A 7 15.51 3.87 -0.82
N THR A 8 14.71 4.94 -0.91
CA THR A 8 13.34 4.87 -1.43
C THR A 8 13.33 4.51 -2.92
N VAL A 9 14.26 5.03 -3.72
CA VAL A 9 14.39 4.65 -5.14
C VAL A 9 14.71 3.16 -5.27
N ALA A 10 15.69 2.65 -4.51
CA ALA A 10 16.00 1.22 -4.51
C ALA A 10 14.81 0.36 -4.03
N LEU A 11 14.00 0.87 -3.09
CA LEU A 11 12.80 0.20 -2.62
C LEU A 11 11.70 0.17 -3.70
N GLN A 12 11.55 1.24 -4.49
CA GLN A 12 10.65 1.27 -5.64
C GLN A 12 11.08 0.26 -6.72
N GLU A 13 12.37 0.18 -7.03
CA GLU A 13 12.90 -0.84 -7.95
C GLU A 13 12.63 -2.25 -7.45
N LYS A 14 12.88 -2.51 -6.15
CA LYS A 14 12.55 -3.79 -5.51
C LYS A 14 11.07 -4.13 -5.65
N LEU A 15 10.18 -3.17 -5.36
CA LEU A 15 8.74 -3.37 -5.51
C LEU A 15 8.37 -3.74 -6.94
N LEU A 16 8.85 -2.99 -7.94
CA LEU A 16 8.57 -3.29 -9.35
C LEU A 16 9.07 -4.68 -9.75
N ASN A 17 10.27 -5.06 -9.31
CA ASN A 17 10.82 -6.39 -9.59
C ASN A 17 9.92 -7.48 -9.02
N ILE A 18 9.46 -7.36 -7.76
CA ILE A 18 8.56 -8.32 -7.13
C ILE A 18 7.22 -8.40 -7.89
N LEU A 19 6.63 -7.26 -8.26
CA LEU A 19 5.35 -7.25 -8.97
C LEU A 19 5.42 -7.88 -10.37
N ASN A 20 6.59 -7.82 -11.00
CA ASN A 20 6.87 -8.43 -12.30
C ASN A 20 7.30 -9.90 -12.22
N MET A 21 7.43 -10.49 -11.03
CA MET A 21 7.69 -11.93 -10.91
C MET A 21 6.46 -12.73 -11.35
N GLU A 22 6.68 -13.73 -12.21
CA GLU A 22 5.62 -14.63 -12.67
C GLU A 22 5.17 -15.60 -11.58
N SER A 23 6.06 -15.95 -10.64
CA SER A 23 5.78 -16.89 -9.56
C SER A 23 4.98 -16.24 -8.42
N ASP A 24 3.76 -16.72 -8.17
CA ASP A 24 2.99 -16.42 -6.95
C ASP A 24 3.25 -17.49 -5.88
N THR A 25 4.41 -17.42 -5.25
CA THR A 25 4.80 -18.31 -4.14
C THR A 25 4.77 -17.56 -2.81
N GLU A 26 4.62 -18.29 -1.71
CA GLU A 26 4.62 -17.70 -0.37
C GLU A 26 5.85 -16.82 -0.08
N PRO A 27 7.09 -17.21 -0.44
CA PRO A 27 8.25 -16.34 -0.27
C PRO A 27 8.16 -15.02 -1.04
N VAL A 28 7.54 -15.01 -2.24
CA VAL A 28 7.34 -13.79 -3.02
C VAL A 28 6.31 -12.89 -2.36
N ARG A 29 5.24 -13.47 -1.82
CA ARG A 29 4.22 -12.71 -1.06
C ARG A 29 4.80 -12.12 0.23
N ASN A 30 5.60 -12.88 0.97
CA ASN A 30 6.27 -12.39 2.17
C ASN A 30 7.25 -11.25 1.83
N MET A 31 8.01 -11.39 0.75
CA MET A 31 8.91 -10.33 0.28
C MET A 31 8.15 -9.06 -0.14
N LEU A 32 6.95 -9.22 -0.72
CA LEU A 32 6.07 -8.10 -1.03
C LEU A 32 5.57 -7.42 0.24
N ALA A 33 5.07 -8.17 1.21
CA ALA A 33 4.63 -7.67 2.51
C ALA A 33 5.76 -6.90 3.23
N ASP A 34 6.95 -7.49 3.35
CA ASP A 34 8.13 -6.84 3.93
C ASP A 34 8.47 -5.52 3.21
N THR A 35 8.28 -5.48 1.90
CA THR A 35 8.56 -4.29 1.08
C THR A 35 7.51 -3.20 1.31
N LEU A 36 6.24 -3.57 1.49
CA LEU A 36 5.17 -2.64 1.87
C LEU A 36 5.41 -2.07 3.28
N ASP A 37 5.82 -2.91 4.23
CA ASP A 37 6.19 -2.48 5.58
C ASP A 37 7.38 -1.52 5.58
N CYS A 38 8.36 -1.73 4.69
CA CYS A 38 9.43 -0.75 4.50
C CYS A 38 8.88 0.60 4.04
N PHE A 39 7.89 0.64 3.13
CA PHE A 39 7.25 1.90 2.72
C PHE A 39 6.42 2.52 3.84
N ILE A 40 5.80 1.72 4.71
CA ILE A 40 5.14 2.22 5.92
C ILE A 40 6.18 2.88 6.83
N GLY A 41 7.32 2.23 7.06
CA GLY A 41 8.44 2.81 7.84
C GLY A 41 8.98 4.10 7.22
N VAL A 42 9.12 4.18 5.89
CA VAL A 42 9.45 5.43 5.19
C VAL A 42 8.37 6.47 5.45
N THR A 43 7.09 6.08 5.35
CA THR A 43 5.96 6.96 5.65
C THR A 43 6.01 7.41 7.09
N GLU A 44 6.45 6.63 8.08
CA GLU A 44 6.51 7.13 9.45
C GLU A 44 7.73 8.04 9.68
N GLY A 45 8.88 7.71 9.09
CA GLY A 45 10.14 8.43 9.28
C GLY A 45 10.34 9.69 8.42
N VAL A 46 9.64 9.84 7.29
CA VAL A 46 9.87 10.97 6.37
C VAL A 46 9.44 12.33 6.94
N HIS A 47 8.77 12.37 8.11
CA HIS A 47 8.41 13.61 8.82
C HIS A 47 9.60 14.56 9.03
N GLU A 48 10.81 14.02 9.12
CA GLU A 48 12.02 14.78 9.43
C GLU A 48 12.78 15.26 8.17
N VAL A 49 12.28 14.96 6.96
CA VAL A 49 13.08 15.11 5.73
C VAL A 49 12.26 15.63 4.54
N GLY A 50 12.75 16.69 3.90
CA GLY A 50 12.23 17.17 2.60
C GLY A 50 10.95 18.00 2.69
N THR A 51 10.51 18.53 1.56
CA THR A 51 9.21 19.21 1.44
C THR A 51 8.08 18.18 1.30
N MET A 52 6.84 18.53 1.62
CA MET A 52 5.69 17.62 1.43
C MET A 52 5.60 17.05 0.01
N ASP A 53 5.95 17.85 -1.00
CA ASP A 53 5.97 17.41 -2.40
C ASP A 53 7.06 16.36 -2.69
N GLU A 54 8.24 16.49 -2.09
CA GLU A 54 9.28 15.46 -2.20
C GLU A 54 8.87 14.15 -1.52
N GLN A 55 8.22 14.27 -0.37
CA GLN A 55 7.67 13.12 0.37
C GLN A 55 6.56 12.43 -0.43
N PHE A 56 5.71 13.22 -1.08
CA PHE A 56 4.67 12.75 -2.00
C PHE A 56 5.31 11.93 -3.12
N MET A 57 6.24 12.50 -3.89
CA MET A 57 6.91 11.81 -5.00
C MET A 57 7.62 10.52 -4.57
N MET A 58 8.19 10.50 -3.36
CA MET A 58 8.82 9.30 -2.79
C MET A 58 7.86 8.15 -2.58
N LEU A 59 6.63 8.43 -2.14
CA LEU A 59 5.64 7.40 -1.80
C LEU A 59 4.72 7.04 -2.97
N MET A 60 4.46 7.98 -3.88
CA MET A 60 3.50 7.78 -4.97
C MET A 60 3.80 6.59 -5.86
N GLY A 61 5.08 6.33 -6.16
CA GLY A 61 5.46 5.17 -6.97
C GLY A 61 4.98 3.84 -6.38
N ALA A 62 4.88 3.73 -5.05
CA ALA A 62 4.31 2.58 -4.37
C ALA A 62 2.78 2.66 -4.25
N LEU A 63 2.25 3.83 -3.85
CA LEU A 63 0.81 4.05 -3.66
C LEU A 63 0.01 3.75 -4.95
N GLU A 64 0.52 4.13 -6.12
CA GLU A 64 -0.12 3.85 -7.41
C GLU A 64 -0.26 2.36 -7.73
N LYS A 65 0.52 1.49 -7.09
CA LYS A 65 0.47 0.05 -7.31
C LYS A 65 -0.54 -0.65 -6.42
N ILE A 66 -0.99 -0.01 -5.35
CA ILE A 66 -1.86 -0.61 -4.33
C ILE A 66 -3.15 -1.21 -4.90
N PRO A 67 -3.91 -0.53 -5.78
CA PRO A 67 -5.12 -1.14 -6.34
C PRO A 67 -4.82 -2.44 -7.11
N GLY A 68 -3.71 -2.47 -7.86
CA GLY A 68 -3.27 -3.65 -8.60
C GLY A 68 -2.76 -4.78 -7.70
N ILE A 69 -2.10 -4.42 -6.59
CA ILE A 69 -1.66 -5.38 -5.56
C ILE A 69 -2.88 -6.03 -4.92
N ILE A 70 -3.86 -5.25 -4.46
CA ILE A 70 -5.08 -5.77 -3.85
C ILE A 70 -5.85 -6.63 -4.86
N PHE A 71 -5.94 -6.20 -6.13
CA PHE A 71 -6.58 -7.00 -7.18
C PHE A 71 -5.92 -8.38 -7.31
N LYS A 72 -4.59 -8.45 -7.38
CA LYS A 72 -3.84 -9.71 -7.55
C LYS A 72 -3.87 -10.58 -6.30
N TYR A 73 -3.78 -9.98 -5.12
CA TYR A 73 -3.54 -10.67 -3.86
C TYR A 73 -4.74 -10.66 -2.89
N HIS A 74 -5.96 -10.44 -3.36
CA HIS A 74 -7.20 -10.33 -2.56
C HIS A 74 -7.53 -11.55 -1.66
N ASN A 75 -6.85 -12.69 -1.84
CA ASN A 75 -6.98 -13.88 -0.98
C ASN A 75 -5.81 -14.05 -0.01
N TYR A 76 -4.89 -13.07 0.07
CA TYR A 76 -3.73 -13.11 0.93
C TYR A 76 -3.76 -11.92 1.90
N PRO A 77 -4.40 -12.07 3.06
CA PRO A 77 -4.52 -11.02 4.08
C PRO A 77 -3.18 -10.37 4.44
N GLY A 78 -2.12 -11.18 4.56
CA GLY A 78 -0.75 -10.71 4.83
C GLY A 78 -0.14 -9.79 3.75
N VAL A 79 -0.78 -9.63 2.59
CA VAL A 79 -0.42 -8.63 1.57
C VAL A 79 -1.47 -7.52 1.49
N VAL A 80 -2.75 -7.86 1.64
CA VAL A 80 -3.87 -6.89 1.58
C VAL A 80 -3.75 -5.87 2.71
N LEU A 81 -3.60 -6.32 3.96
CA LEU A 81 -3.58 -5.44 5.12
C LEU A 81 -2.39 -4.44 5.09
N PRO A 82 -1.13 -4.85 4.81
CA PRO A 82 -0.04 -3.90 4.63
C PRO A 82 -0.27 -2.90 3.48
N SER A 83 -0.97 -3.32 2.42
CA SER A 83 -1.31 -2.44 1.29
C SER A 83 -2.29 -1.34 1.70
N ILE A 84 -3.33 -1.70 2.46
CA ILE A 84 -4.31 -0.74 2.98
C ILE A 84 -3.65 0.17 4.02
N ASN A 85 -2.86 -0.40 4.94
CA ASN A 85 -2.13 0.37 5.94
C ASN A 85 -1.20 1.42 5.32
N LEU A 86 -0.52 1.10 4.22
CA LEU A 86 0.32 2.08 3.52
C LEU A 86 -0.49 3.30 3.02
N LEU A 87 -1.69 3.07 2.46
CA LEU A 87 -2.60 4.17 2.08
C LEU A 87 -2.98 5.01 3.30
N THR A 88 -3.49 4.37 4.35
CA THR A 88 -3.99 5.04 5.56
C THR A 88 -2.92 5.85 6.26
N LYS A 89 -1.71 5.30 6.40
CA LYS A 89 -0.55 6.00 6.97
C LYS A 89 -0.10 7.18 6.11
N SER A 90 -0.31 7.10 4.79
CA SER A 90 0.04 8.18 3.85
C SER A 90 -1.00 9.30 3.81
N THR A 91 -2.27 9.00 4.09
CA THR A 91 -3.43 9.91 3.94
C THR A 91 -3.20 11.30 4.48
N LYS A 92 -2.82 11.43 5.76
CA LYS A 92 -2.63 12.74 6.40
C LYS A 92 -1.65 13.63 5.62
N ARG A 93 -0.61 13.06 5.03
CA ARG A 93 0.37 13.84 4.27
C ARG A 93 -0.11 14.13 2.86
N MET A 94 -0.64 13.13 2.17
CA MET A 94 -1.07 13.28 0.79
C MET A 94 -2.19 14.33 0.68
N LEU A 95 -3.12 14.35 1.64
CA LEU A 95 -4.21 15.33 1.69
C LEU A 95 -3.77 16.76 2.05
N ASN A 96 -2.61 16.92 2.70
CA ASN A 96 -2.05 18.23 3.05
C ASN A 96 -1.03 18.76 2.02
N SER A 97 -0.88 18.07 0.88
CA SER A 97 -0.06 18.55 -0.23
C SER A 97 -0.52 19.94 -0.67
N VAL A 98 0.44 20.85 -0.88
CA VAL A 98 0.17 22.20 -1.40
C VAL A 98 -0.26 22.19 -2.88
N GLN A 99 0.02 21.09 -3.58
CA GLN A 99 -0.37 20.88 -4.96
C GLN A 99 -1.72 20.14 -5.04
N PRO A 100 -2.79 20.76 -5.57
CA PRO A 100 -4.11 20.12 -5.65
C PRO A 100 -4.12 18.84 -6.49
N GLN A 101 -3.34 18.78 -7.59
CA GLN A 101 -3.26 17.59 -8.43
C GLN A 101 -2.78 16.34 -7.68
N ASN A 102 -1.92 16.52 -6.68
CA ASN A 102 -1.39 15.43 -5.86
C ASN A 102 -2.49 14.86 -4.96
N VAL A 103 -3.32 15.75 -4.37
CA VAL A 103 -4.49 15.36 -3.57
C VAL A 103 -5.49 14.60 -4.44
N THR A 104 -5.83 15.13 -5.62
CA THR A 104 -6.74 14.47 -6.57
C THR A 104 -6.23 13.07 -6.93
N LYS A 105 -4.94 12.96 -7.28
CA LYS A 105 -4.36 11.67 -7.66
C LYS A 105 -4.40 10.65 -6.51
N PHE A 106 -4.11 11.08 -5.29
CA PHE A 106 -4.22 10.21 -4.12
C PHE A 106 -5.66 9.73 -3.89
N LEU A 107 -6.64 10.62 -4.00
CA LEU A 107 -8.05 10.26 -3.87
C LEU A 107 -8.51 9.27 -4.94
N GLU A 108 -8.03 9.41 -6.19
CA GLU A 108 -8.29 8.43 -7.24
C GLU A 108 -7.77 7.04 -6.87
N ILE A 109 -6.54 6.96 -6.35
CA ILE A 109 -5.94 5.69 -5.90
C ILE A 109 -6.76 5.07 -4.77
N CYS A 110 -7.18 5.86 -3.76
CA CYS A 110 -8.03 5.39 -2.68
C CYS A 110 -9.37 4.86 -3.20
N ASN A 111 -10.03 5.60 -4.09
CA ASN A 111 -11.31 5.19 -4.67
C ASN A 111 -11.17 3.87 -5.45
N THR A 112 -10.17 3.74 -6.32
CA THR A 112 -9.93 2.49 -7.05
C THR A 112 -9.59 1.34 -6.09
N THR A 113 -8.84 1.61 -5.02
CA THR A 113 -8.55 0.61 -3.99
C THR A 113 -9.83 0.10 -3.32
N PHE A 114 -10.72 1.01 -2.92
CA PHE A 114 -11.99 0.64 -2.28
C PHE A 114 -12.91 -0.14 -3.22
N GLU A 115 -13.00 0.27 -4.49
CA GLU A 115 -13.78 -0.45 -5.51
C GLU A 115 -13.27 -1.88 -5.70
N VAL A 116 -11.95 -2.06 -5.80
CA VAL A 116 -11.33 -3.39 -5.94
C VAL A 116 -11.54 -4.23 -4.69
N TYR A 117 -11.29 -3.67 -3.50
CA TYR A 117 -11.46 -4.38 -2.24
C TYR A 117 -12.91 -4.83 -2.03
N MET A 118 -13.88 -3.93 -2.26
CA MET A 118 -15.30 -4.24 -2.14
C MET A 118 -15.70 -5.36 -3.11
N ARG A 119 -15.26 -5.29 -4.38
CA ARG A 119 -15.59 -6.31 -5.38
C ARG A 119 -15.16 -7.72 -4.98
N TRP A 120 -14.02 -7.87 -4.32
CA TRP A 120 -13.48 -9.17 -3.96
C TRP A 120 -13.95 -9.69 -2.60
N ASN A 121 -14.43 -8.80 -1.71
CA ASN A 121 -14.90 -9.18 -0.38
C ASN A 121 -16.43 -9.20 -0.24
N GLN A 122 -17.17 -8.61 -1.19
CA GLN A 122 -18.64 -8.63 -1.18
C GLN A 122 -19.17 -10.07 -1.30
N GLY A 123 -19.90 -10.52 -0.27
CA GLY A 123 -20.48 -11.87 -0.24
C GLY A 123 -19.44 -12.99 -0.17
N LYS A 124 -18.18 -12.68 0.14
CA LYS A 124 -17.11 -13.66 0.30
C LYS A 124 -17.42 -14.55 1.50
N ILE A 125 -17.35 -15.86 1.29
CA ILE A 125 -17.44 -16.88 2.34
C ILE A 125 -16.06 -17.50 2.45
N SER A 126 -15.37 -17.32 3.58
CA SER A 126 -14.05 -17.91 3.78
C SER A 126 -14.15 -19.43 3.95
N SER A 127 -13.22 -20.15 3.32
CA SER A 127 -13.03 -21.59 3.53
C SER A 127 -12.28 -21.90 4.83
N ILE A 128 -11.67 -20.90 5.46
CA ILE A 128 -10.95 -20.99 6.73
C ILE A 128 -11.65 -20.05 7.73
N PRO A 129 -12.61 -20.56 8.52
CA PRO A 129 -13.49 -19.70 9.32
C PRO A 129 -12.84 -19.08 10.56
N GLN A 130 -11.75 -19.66 11.07
CA GLN A 130 -11.20 -19.28 12.37
C GLN A 130 -10.61 -17.86 12.39
N ASP A 131 -9.93 -17.47 11.31
CA ASP A 131 -9.22 -16.18 11.26
C ASP A 131 -9.93 -15.15 10.36
N ALA A 132 -10.92 -15.58 9.56
CA ALA A 132 -11.55 -14.74 8.55
C ALA A 132 -12.33 -13.54 9.12
N GLU A 133 -12.89 -13.66 10.32
CA GLU A 133 -13.56 -12.53 11.00
C GLU A 133 -12.54 -11.49 11.46
N GLU A 134 -11.43 -11.95 12.05
CA GLU A 134 -10.35 -11.07 12.52
C GLU A 134 -9.65 -10.36 11.35
N GLU A 135 -9.33 -11.09 10.28
CA GLU A 135 -8.74 -10.52 9.06
C GLU A 135 -9.65 -9.44 8.45
N ALA A 136 -10.94 -9.71 8.32
CA ALA A 136 -11.89 -8.74 7.79
C ALA A 136 -12.05 -7.53 8.73
N TYR A 137 -12.01 -7.76 10.04
CA TYR A 137 -12.05 -6.69 11.04
C TYR A 137 -10.83 -5.76 10.92
N GLU A 138 -9.62 -6.31 10.82
CA GLU A 138 -8.40 -5.53 10.67
C GLU A 138 -8.40 -4.70 9.38
N ASP A 139 -8.81 -5.29 8.25
CA ASP A 139 -8.93 -4.58 6.99
C ASP A 139 -9.95 -3.43 7.09
N ILE A 140 -11.12 -3.67 7.68
CA ILE A 140 -12.15 -2.64 7.88
C ILE A 140 -11.63 -1.51 8.80
N CYS A 141 -10.93 -1.85 9.87
CA CYS A 141 -10.30 -0.86 10.75
C CYS A 141 -9.25 -0.02 10.02
N ALA A 142 -8.51 -0.59 9.07
CA ALA A 142 -7.55 0.16 8.28
C ALA A 142 -8.20 1.06 7.22
N LEU A 143 -9.42 0.72 6.75
CA LEU A 143 -10.18 1.48 5.75
C LEU A 143 -10.95 2.69 6.33
N MET A 144 -11.26 2.70 7.63
CA MET A 144 -12.05 3.73 8.32
C MET A 144 -11.18 4.80 9.00
#